data_AF-A0A5D3FSR7-F1
#
_entry.id   AF-A0A5D3FSR7-F1
#
_cell.length_a   1.000
_cell.length_b   1.000
_cell.length_c   1.000
_cell.angle_alpha   90.00
_cell.angle_beta   90.00
_cell.angle_gamma   90.00
#
_symmetry.space_group_name_H-M   'P 1'
#
loop_
_entity.id
_entity.type
_entity.pdbx_description
1 polymer ?
#
loop_
_entity_poly.entity_id
_entity_poly.type
_entity_poly.pdbx_seq_one_letter_code
_entity_poly.pdbx_strand_id
1 'polypeptide(L)'
;MTKHWTRWLGGVVAAATLVLSAGAAQAADGWTASPATGVNGPISSSSDTDAWALGTSGFAHWNGSNWQQVAAPAGIGRVNAFATRGPADAWAVGRVSATGYRISNPQISHWNGSTWSISTSPAISGRRAGLNSAAAVSASDAWAVGSDGRFALVEHWDGTSWSRVTVPEPATDDFFSSKLGAVSARSASDIWAVGTWGHLSSAPDSLYALHYDGTSWSVVPMEQTGSLSNSNAPVANGVVAIAANDVWMVGDQGNFGSPLTLTEHWNGSKWAIVPSPFDHGSTSSNSISSGALAAVTARGPNDVWAGGDSFTFTDGDPAGVYSALLIHWDGTRWTQAPAPTTGTNNSIQGLATTPGAHIIWATNAGSPNLLTHP
;
A
#
# COMPACT_ATOMS: atom_id res chain seq x y z
N MET A 1 -24.88 -62.38 52.49
CA MET A 1 -24.60 -61.10 51.79
C MET A 1 -23.10 -60.88 51.82
N THR A 2 -22.41 -61.25 50.73
CA THR A 2 -20.96 -61.19 50.61
C THR A 2 -20.61 -60.48 49.31
N LYS A 3 -19.94 -59.33 49.43
CA LYS A 3 -19.54 -58.45 48.33
C LYS A 3 -18.39 -59.09 47.54
N HIS A 4 -18.56 -59.23 46.23
CA HIS A 4 -17.46 -59.59 45.31
C HIS A 4 -16.82 -58.32 44.74
N TRP A 5 -15.49 -58.31 44.75
CA TRP A 5 -14.63 -57.22 44.31
C TRP A 5 -14.25 -57.32 42.83
N THR A 6 -14.11 -56.15 42.22
CA THR A 6 -13.77 -55.86 40.83
C THR A 6 -12.30 -56.13 40.51
N ARG A 7 -12.01 -56.58 39.27
CA ARG A 7 -10.74 -56.29 38.57
C ARG A 7 -11.05 -55.95 37.12
N TRP A 8 -10.83 -54.69 36.73
CA TRP A 8 -10.73 -54.25 35.34
C TRP A 8 -9.26 -53.94 35.05
N LEU A 9 -8.69 -54.57 34.03
CA LEU A 9 -7.38 -54.26 33.50
C LEU A 9 -7.45 -52.91 32.76
N GLY A 10 -6.67 -51.93 33.23
CA GLY A 10 -6.50 -50.65 32.55
C GLY A 10 -5.65 -50.82 31.30
N GLY A 11 -6.26 -50.68 30.13
CA GLY A 11 -5.56 -50.41 28.88
C GLY A 11 -5.44 -48.91 28.71
N VAL A 12 -4.22 -48.37 28.79
CA VAL A 12 -3.93 -46.99 28.41
C VAL A 12 -3.95 -46.93 26.87
N VAL A 13 -5.02 -46.39 26.30
CA VAL A 13 -5.00 -45.94 24.90
C VAL A 13 -4.37 -44.56 24.91
N ALA A 14 -3.10 -44.47 24.56
CA ALA A 14 -2.48 -43.18 24.23
C ALA A 14 -3.12 -42.68 22.94
N ALA A 15 -4.10 -41.78 23.05
CA ALA A 15 -4.58 -41.01 21.92
C ALA A 15 -3.47 -40.03 21.54
N ALA A 16 -2.66 -40.40 20.54
CA ALA A 16 -1.80 -39.46 19.86
C ALA A 16 -2.73 -38.47 19.13
N THR A 17 -2.88 -37.27 19.67
CA THR A 17 -3.50 -36.15 18.97
C THR A 17 -2.61 -35.83 17.79
N LEU A 18 -2.98 -36.32 16.61
CA LEU A 18 -2.43 -35.86 15.35
C LEU A 18 -2.96 -34.42 15.16
N VAL A 19 -2.18 -33.42 15.59
CA VAL A 19 -2.43 -32.03 15.22
C VAL A 19 -2.07 -31.94 13.74
N LEU A 20 -3.06 -32.16 12.88
CA LEU A 20 -2.99 -31.73 11.50
C LEU A 20 -3.00 -30.20 11.55
N SER A 21 -1.83 -29.57 11.46
CA SER A 21 -1.75 -28.16 11.09
C SER A 21 -2.51 -28.04 9.76
N ALA A 22 -3.62 -27.31 9.77
CA ALA A 22 -4.33 -27.00 8.54
C ALA A 22 -3.31 -26.37 7.58
N GLY A 23 -2.96 -27.10 6.51
CA GLY A 23 -2.05 -26.59 5.50
C GLY A 23 -2.65 -25.31 4.92
N ALA A 24 -1.82 -24.30 4.70
CA ALA A 24 -2.24 -23.06 4.06
C ALA A 24 -2.98 -23.41 2.76
N ALA A 25 -4.21 -22.92 2.61
CA ALA A 25 -4.93 -23.05 1.35
C ALA A 25 -4.12 -22.30 0.28
N GLN A 26 -3.59 -23.06 -0.67
CA GLN A 26 -2.87 -22.54 -1.82
C GLN A 26 -3.89 -22.15 -2.90
N ALA A 27 -3.85 -20.91 -3.36
CA ALA A 27 -4.57 -20.55 -4.57
C ALA A 27 -3.74 -20.98 -5.80
N ALA A 28 -4.40 -21.25 -6.93
CA ALA A 28 -3.67 -21.33 -8.20
C ALA A 28 -2.97 -19.98 -8.42
N ASP A 29 -1.69 -19.99 -8.80
CA ASP A 29 -0.75 -18.84 -8.83
C ASP A 29 -0.08 -18.44 -7.50
N GLY A 30 0.18 -19.40 -6.60
CA GLY A 30 1.27 -19.30 -5.63
C GLY A 30 1.01 -18.47 -4.36
N TRP A 31 -0.07 -17.69 -4.30
CA TRP A 31 -0.46 -17.01 -3.06
C TRP A 31 -0.97 -18.01 -2.01
N THR A 32 -0.55 -17.78 -0.77
CA THR A 32 -0.87 -18.60 0.39
C THR A 32 -1.40 -17.74 1.53
N ALA A 33 -2.41 -18.26 2.22
CA ALA A 33 -2.91 -17.68 3.46
C ALA A 33 -1.85 -17.79 4.57
N SER A 34 -1.46 -16.65 5.18
CA SER A 34 -0.65 -16.67 6.38
C SER A 34 -1.53 -16.91 7.62
N PRO A 35 -1.10 -17.74 8.58
CA PRO A 35 -1.83 -17.94 9.83
C PRO A 35 -1.69 -16.74 10.79
N ALA A 36 -0.84 -15.76 10.48
CA ALA A 36 -0.66 -14.58 11.32
C ALA A 36 -1.94 -13.75 11.39
N THR A 37 -2.33 -13.36 12.60
CA THR A 37 -3.49 -12.51 12.85
C THR A 37 -3.08 -11.13 13.32
N GLY A 38 -3.95 -10.15 13.09
CA GLY A 38 -3.71 -8.78 13.52
C GLY A 38 -2.60 -8.05 12.78
N VAL A 39 -2.34 -8.45 11.53
CA VAL A 39 -1.49 -7.75 10.56
C VAL A 39 -2.41 -7.20 9.48
N ASN A 40 -2.50 -5.89 9.33
CA ASN A 40 -3.39 -5.24 8.37
C ASN A 40 -2.79 -3.92 7.86
N GLY A 41 -3.51 -3.21 6.99
CA GLY A 41 -3.10 -1.87 6.56
C GLY A 41 -1.81 -1.83 5.75
N PRO A 42 -1.09 -0.69 5.73
CA PRO A 42 0.17 -0.59 5.02
C PRO A 42 1.21 -1.55 5.59
N ILE A 43 2.06 -2.08 4.70
CA ILE A 43 3.15 -2.99 5.01
C ILE A 43 4.40 -2.56 4.23
N SER A 44 5.57 -2.75 4.81
CA SER A 44 6.87 -2.55 4.18
C SER A 44 7.83 -3.63 4.65
N SER A 45 8.74 -4.08 3.78
CA SER A 45 9.74 -5.09 4.10
C SER A 45 11.13 -4.65 3.68
N SER A 46 12.11 -4.93 4.54
CA SER A 46 13.54 -4.69 4.27
C SER A 46 14.30 -5.96 3.90
N SER A 47 13.75 -7.13 4.23
CA SER A 47 14.29 -8.45 3.89
C SER A 47 13.26 -9.55 4.16
N ASP A 48 13.53 -10.79 3.73
CA ASP A 48 12.74 -11.97 4.10
C ASP A 48 12.65 -12.18 5.62
N THR A 49 13.49 -11.51 6.39
CA THR A 49 13.56 -11.60 7.85
C THR A 49 13.07 -10.36 8.59
N ASP A 50 12.65 -9.31 7.89
CA ASP A 50 12.29 -8.06 8.52
C ASP A 50 11.21 -7.31 7.72
N ALA A 51 10.05 -7.15 8.34
CA ALA A 51 8.93 -6.39 7.78
C ALA A 51 8.10 -5.74 8.88
N TRP A 52 7.52 -4.58 8.58
CA TRP A 52 6.64 -3.83 9.47
C TRP A 52 5.29 -3.59 8.79
N ALA A 53 4.23 -3.69 9.58
CA ALA A 53 2.87 -3.43 9.13
C ALA A 53 2.03 -2.80 10.26
N LEU A 54 0.82 -2.34 9.92
CA LEU A 54 -0.13 -1.99 10.96
C LEU A 54 -0.58 -3.24 11.72
N GLY A 55 -0.72 -3.07 13.03
CA GLY A 55 -1.10 -4.12 13.97
C GLY A 55 -2.42 -3.81 14.66
N THR A 56 -3.07 -4.83 15.22
CA THR A 56 -4.29 -4.64 16.04
C THR A 56 -4.03 -3.86 17.33
N SER A 57 -2.79 -3.88 17.84
CA SER A 57 -2.39 -3.20 19.09
C SER A 57 -1.33 -2.13 18.87
N GLY A 58 -1.30 -1.54 17.68
CA GLY A 58 -0.30 -0.57 17.24
C GLY A 58 0.33 -1.04 15.94
N PHE A 59 1.49 -1.70 16.05
CA PHE A 59 2.26 -2.19 14.92
C PHE A 59 2.48 -3.70 14.98
N ALA A 60 2.79 -4.29 13.83
CA ALA A 60 3.20 -5.67 13.71
C ALA A 60 4.59 -5.74 13.09
N HIS A 61 5.46 -6.58 13.65
CA HIS A 61 6.84 -6.77 13.21
C HIS A 61 7.12 -8.23 12.87
N TRP A 62 7.61 -8.48 11.67
CA TRP A 62 8.13 -9.77 11.24
C TRP A 62 9.63 -9.83 11.54
N ASN A 63 10.05 -10.88 12.25
CA ASN A 63 11.45 -11.10 12.62
C ASN A 63 12.13 -12.26 11.87
N GLY A 64 11.52 -12.72 10.76
CA GLY A 64 11.98 -13.87 10.00
C GLY A 64 11.39 -15.21 10.42
N SER A 65 10.63 -15.24 11.52
CA SER A 65 9.98 -16.47 11.99
C SER A 65 8.53 -16.28 12.39
N ASN A 66 8.19 -15.14 12.99
CA ASN A 66 6.83 -14.83 13.40
C ASN A 66 6.54 -13.32 13.34
N TRP A 67 5.26 -13.02 13.20
CA TRP A 67 4.74 -11.67 13.39
C TRP A 67 4.47 -11.43 14.87
N GLN A 68 4.99 -10.33 15.41
CA GLN A 68 4.82 -9.91 16.79
C GLN A 68 4.13 -8.55 16.84
N GLN A 69 3.19 -8.38 17.78
CA GLN A 69 2.58 -7.08 18.02
C GLN A 69 3.54 -6.21 18.83
N VAL A 70 3.82 -5.01 18.34
CA VAL A 70 4.68 -4.02 18.96
C VAL A 70 3.87 -2.77 19.25
N ALA A 71 4.02 -2.24 20.47
CA ALA A 71 3.31 -1.03 20.87
C ALA A 71 3.73 0.17 20.00
N ALA A 72 2.74 0.89 19.48
CA ALA A 72 2.97 2.18 18.85
C ALA A 72 3.15 3.27 19.93
N PRO A 73 3.87 4.36 19.63
CA PRO A 73 4.00 5.51 20.52
C PRO A 73 2.63 6.14 20.79
N ALA A 74 2.47 6.69 22.00
CA ALA A 74 1.27 7.42 22.36
C ALA A 74 1.06 8.62 21.42
N GLY A 75 -0.16 8.81 20.91
CA GLY A 75 -0.50 9.94 20.05
C GLY A 75 -0.16 9.78 18.57
N ILE A 76 0.13 8.56 18.09
CA ILE A 76 0.55 8.30 16.70
C ILE A 76 -0.45 8.71 15.59
N GLY A 77 -1.72 8.93 15.92
CA GLY A 77 -2.73 9.28 14.92
C GLY A 77 -2.96 8.16 13.89
N ARG A 78 -3.32 8.55 12.66
CA ARG A 78 -3.53 7.62 11.53
C ARG A 78 -2.22 7.41 10.81
N VAL A 79 -1.78 6.16 10.69
CA VAL A 79 -0.65 5.74 9.86
C VAL A 79 -1.15 5.40 8.46
N ASN A 80 -0.44 5.90 7.45
CA ASN A 80 -0.75 5.70 6.04
C ASN A 80 0.29 4.81 5.35
N ALA A 81 1.56 4.83 5.79
CA ALA A 81 2.61 4.01 5.21
C ALA A 81 3.73 3.68 6.22
N PHE A 82 4.47 2.62 5.91
CA PHE A 82 5.77 2.30 6.53
C PHE A 82 6.88 2.42 5.49
N ALA A 83 8.09 2.74 5.95
CA ALA A 83 9.31 2.63 5.17
C ALA A 83 10.36 1.91 6.01
N THR A 84 10.75 0.71 5.61
CA THR A 84 11.66 -0.15 6.37
C THR A 84 12.98 -0.30 5.65
N ARG A 85 14.09 0.02 6.33
CA ARG A 85 15.44 -0.19 5.82
C ARG A 85 16.10 -1.42 6.44
N GLY A 86 15.72 -1.76 7.66
CA GLY A 86 16.28 -2.91 8.38
C GLY A 86 15.68 -3.06 9.77
N PRO A 87 16.13 -4.07 10.54
CA PRO A 87 15.55 -4.44 11.83
C PRO A 87 15.65 -3.37 12.91
N ALA A 88 16.51 -2.35 12.70
CA ALA A 88 16.70 -1.24 13.62
C ALA A 88 16.40 0.13 13.04
N ASP A 89 15.79 0.19 11.85
CA ASP A 89 15.52 1.45 11.16
C ASP A 89 14.26 1.33 10.30
N ALA A 90 13.16 1.82 10.86
CA ALA A 90 11.88 1.86 10.19
C ALA A 90 11.14 3.16 10.53
N TRP A 91 10.39 3.65 9.56
CA TRP A 91 9.58 4.85 9.68
C TRP A 91 8.11 4.50 9.48
N ALA A 92 7.24 5.16 10.22
CA ALA A 92 5.80 5.14 10.00
C ALA A 92 5.33 6.58 9.80
N VAL A 93 4.61 6.84 8.71
CA VAL A 93 4.16 8.19 8.35
C VAL A 93 2.65 8.26 8.21
N GLY A 94 2.09 9.43 8.47
CA GLY A 94 0.66 9.62 8.44
C GLY A 94 0.22 11.02 8.88
N ARG A 95 -0.85 11.07 9.67
CA ARG A 95 -1.41 12.33 10.18
C ARG A 95 -2.03 12.20 11.56
N VAL A 96 -2.01 13.29 12.31
CA VAL A 96 -2.70 13.43 13.60
C VAL A 96 -3.71 14.57 13.54
N SER A 97 -4.89 14.40 14.14
CA SER A 97 -5.88 15.47 14.27
C SER A 97 -5.32 16.61 15.11
N ALA A 98 -5.52 17.85 14.67
CA ALA A 98 -5.10 19.05 15.38
C ALA A 98 -6.31 19.88 15.82
N THR A 99 -6.06 20.86 16.71
CA THR A 99 -7.11 21.75 17.21
C THR A 99 -7.71 22.57 16.07
N GLY A 100 -9.04 22.51 15.93
CA GLY A 100 -9.81 23.21 14.91
C GLY A 100 -10.60 22.26 14.01
N TYR A 101 -11.60 22.80 13.31
CA TYR A 101 -12.44 21.98 12.45
C TYR A 101 -11.61 21.43 11.30
N ARG A 102 -11.57 20.10 11.18
CA ARG A 102 -11.01 19.42 10.01
C ARG A 102 -9.51 19.73 9.79
N ILE A 103 -8.74 20.05 10.82
CA ILE A 103 -7.28 20.32 10.73
C ILE A 103 -6.50 19.05 11.11
N SER A 104 -5.42 18.76 10.39
CA SER A 104 -4.49 17.67 10.71
C SER A 104 -3.07 18.08 10.40
N ASN A 105 -2.12 17.51 11.14
CA ASN A 105 -0.69 17.70 10.92
C ASN A 105 -0.04 16.39 10.47
N PRO A 106 1.06 16.44 9.69
CA PRO A 106 1.91 15.29 9.46
C PRO A 106 2.35 14.65 10.77
N GLN A 107 2.41 13.33 10.79
CA GLN A 107 2.92 12.56 11.91
C GLN A 107 3.96 11.57 11.38
N ILE A 108 5.14 11.59 11.98
CA ILE A 108 6.23 10.66 11.70
C ILE A 108 6.59 9.95 13.00
N SER A 109 6.78 8.64 12.93
CA SER A 109 7.35 7.84 14.02
C SER A 109 8.58 7.09 13.49
N HIS A 110 9.56 6.86 14.36
CA HIS A 110 10.80 6.18 14.04
C HIS A 110 11.04 5.00 14.99
N TRP A 111 11.49 3.89 14.42
CA TRP A 111 11.99 2.73 15.14
C TRP A 111 13.50 2.77 15.17
N ASN A 112 14.07 2.73 16.37
CA ASN A 112 15.52 2.74 16.59
C ASN A 112 16.13 1.36 16.84
N GLY A 113 15.38 0.27 16.60
CA GLY A 113 15.80 -1.10 16.95
C GLY A 113 15.28 -1.61 18.29
N SER A 114 14.65 -0.76 19.09
CA SER A 114 14.13 -1.16 20.42
C SER A 114 12.77 -0.57 20.75
N THR A 115 12.54 0.69 20.40
CA THR A 115 11.29 1.38 20.69
C THR A 115 10.90 2.29 19.53
N TRP A 116 9.60 2.43 19.32
CA TRP A 116 9.06 3.45 18.45
C TRP A 116 8.90 4.75 19.22
N SER A 117 9.34 5.86 18.61
CA SER A 117 9.16 7.20 19.14
C SER A 117 8.61 8.14 18.07
N ILE A 118 7.95 9.21 18.52
CA ILE A 118 7.51 10.27 17.61
C ILE A 118 8.74 11.06 17.16
N SER A 119 8.93 11.16 15.84
CA SER A 119 9.91 12.04 15.23
C SER A 119 9.22 13.34 14.81
N THR A 120 9.85 14.48 15.07
CA THR A 120 9.27 15.79 14.75
C THR A 120 9.24 16.01 13.24
N SER A 121 8.04 16.25 12.71
CA SER A 121 7.85 16.78 11.35
C SER A 121 7.86 18.31 11.38
N PRO A 122 8.33 18.99 10.31
CA PRO A 122 8.23 20.43 10.15
C PRO A 122 6.81 20.96 10.39
N ALA A 123 6.72 22.12 11.05
CA ALA A 123 5.42 22.70 11.39
C ALA A 123 4.63 23.12 10.13
N ILE A 124 3.38 22.68 10.04
CA ILE A 124 2.41 23.10 9.03
C ILE A 124 1.17 23.63 9.77
N SER A 125 0.81 24.89 9.53
CA SER A 125 -0.26 25.56 10.28
C SER A 125 -1.55 25.68 9.48
N GLY A 126 -2.68 25.40 10.15
CA GLY A 126 -4.01 25.81 9.70
C GLY A 126 -4.63 25.05 8.52
N ARG A 127 -4.11 23.87 8.16
CA ARG A 127 -4.57 23.10 6.99
C ARG A 127 -4.74 21.60 7.29
N ARG A 128 -5.28 20.87 6.30
CA ARG A 128 -5.41 19.40 6.29
C ARG A 128 -4.12 18.74 5.81
N ALA A 129 -3.05 18.90 6.58
CA ALA A 129 -1.77 18.34 6.20
C ALA A 129 -1.62 16.88 6.65
N GLY A 130 -0.82 16.11 5.90
CA GLY A 130 -0.53 14.72 6.20
C GLY A 130 0.40 14.09 5.17
N LEU A 131 1.11 13.05 5.60
CA LEU A 131 1.98 12.24 4.76
C LEU A 131 1.24 10.97 4.36
N ASN A 132 1.32 10.61 3.08
CA ASN A 132 0.64 9.47 2.49
C ASN A 132 1.57 8.27 2.27
N SER A 133 2.84 8.52 1.97
CA SER A 133 3.83 7.47 1.68
C SER A 133 5.23 7.90 2.10
N ALA A 134 6.13 6.93 2.30
CA ALA A 134 7.53 7.18 2.60
C ALA A 134 8.44 6.10 1.99
N ALA A 135 9.69 6.46 1.75
CA ALA A 135 10.75 5.56 1.31
C ALA A 135 12.04 5.87 2.09
N ALA A 136 12.70 4.82 2.58
CA ALA A 136 13.96 4.94 3.32
C ALA A 136 15.11 4.40 2.45
N VAL A 137 16.04 5.28 2.07
CA VAL A 137 17.20 4.94 1.23
C VAL A 137 18.39 4.54 2.11
N SER A 138 18.63 5.31 3.16
CA SER A 138 19.68 5.04 4.15
C SER A 138 19.28 5.59 5.52
N ALA A 139 20.10 5.34 6.56
CA ALA A 139 19.86 5.90 7.90
C ALA A 139 19.83 7.44 7.93
N SER A 140 20.41 8.08 6.92
CA SER A 140 20.48 9.53 6.77
C SER A 140 19.85 10.04 5.48
N ASP A 141 19.00 9.22 4.86
CA ASP A 141 18.32 9.60 3.62
C ASP A 141 16.98 8.87 3.55
N ALA A 142 15.91 9.57 3.91
CA ALA A 142 14.55 9.08 3.79
C ALA A 142 13.63 10.20 3.32
N TRP A 143 12.60 9.84 2.57
CA TRP A 143 11.69 10.77 1.93
C TRP A 143 10.26 10.41 2.31
N ALA A 144 9.46 11.42 2.64
CA ALA A 144 8.03 11.27 2.89
C ALA A 144 7.26 12.26 2.03
N VAL A 145 6.15 11.79 1.46
CA VAL A 145 5.34 12.60 0.54
C VAL A 145 3.87 12.63 0.96
N GLY A 146 3.17 13.70 0.62
CA GLY A 146 1.76 13.85 0.93
C GLY A 146 1.18 15.18 0.45
N SER A 147 0.40 15.83 1.32
CA SER A 147 -0.15 17.15 1.05
C SER A 147 -0.06 18.04 2.28
N ASP A 148 0.20 19.33 2.09
CA ASP A 148 0.10 20.35 3.14
C ASP A 148 -1.34 20.87 3.34
N GLY A 149 -2.30 20.22 2.68
CA GLY A 149 -3.71 20.60 2.62
C GLY A 149 -4.09 21.47 1.43
N ARG A 150 -3.12 21.89 0.60
CA ARG A 150 -3.38 22.44 -0.74
C ARG A 150 -2.36 22.01 -1.79
N PHE A 151 -1.10 21.88 -1.42
CA PHE A 151 -0.02 21.56 -2.34
C PHE A 151 0.69 20.27 -1.93
N ALA A 152 1.47 19.74 -2.86
CA ALA A 152 2.37 18.63 -2.61
C ALA A 152 3.25 18.94 -1.40
N LEU A 153 3.35 17.97 -0.49
CA LEU A 153 4.27 18.02 0.63
C LEU A 153 5.35 16.96 0.39
N VAL A 154 6.61 17.40 0.43
CA VAL A 154 7.78 16.52 0.44
C VAL A 154 8.62 16.89 1.65
N GLU A 155 8.95 15.89 2.46
CA GLU A 155 9.85 16.01 3.60
C GLU A 155 11.04 15.07 3.40
N HIS A 156 12.24 15.56 3.74
CA HIS A 156 13.49 14.82 3.62
C HIS A 156 14.17 14.71 4.98
N TRP A 157 14.63 13.50 5.30
CA TRP A 157 15.44 13.19 6.47
C TRP A 157 16.92 13.18 6.11
N ASP A 158 17.70 14.00 6.80
CA ASP A 158 19.15 14.15 6.58
C ASP A 158 20.04 13.32 7.53
N GLY A 159 19.43 12.45 8.34
CA GLY A 159 20.12 11.73 9.43
C GLY A 159 19.94 12.36 10.80
N THR A 160 19.40 13.57 10.87
CA THR A 160 19.22 14.32 12.12
C THR A 160 17.83 14.93 12.27
N SER A 161 17.26 15.46 11.19
CA SER A 161 15.96 16.11 11.22
C SER A 161 15.22 15.97 9.90
N TRP A 162 13.89 16.02 9.98
CA TRP A 162 13.04 16.15 8.80
C TRP A 162 12.96 17.62 8.41
N SER A 163 13.13 17.92 7.12
CA SER A 163 12.99 19.26 6.55
C SER A 163 12.05 19.24 5.36
N ARG A 164 11.29 20.33 5.14
CA ARG A 164 10.42 20.44 3.97
C ARG A 164 11.27 20.76 2.74
N VAL A 165 11.04 20.02 1.66
CA VAL A 165 11.63 20.27 0.35
C VAL A 165 10.59 20.93 -0.55
N THR A 166 10.96 22.05 -1.16
CA THR A 166 10.15 22.67 -2.20
C THR A 166 10.30 21.86 -3.48
N VAL A 167 9.17 21.52 -4.10
CA VAL A 167 9.12 20.79 -5.37
C VAL A 167 8.51 21.66 -6.46
N PRO A 168 8.87 21.45 -7.72
CA PRO A 168 8.23 22.14 -8.82
C PRO A 168 6.76 21.69 -8.95
N GLU A 169 5.92 22.61 -9.40
CA GLU A 169 4.52 22.35 -9.73
C GLU A 169 4.36 22.25 -11.25
N PRO A 170 3.28 21.63 -11.76
CA PRO A 170 2.96 21.63 -13.18
C PRO A 170 2.98 23.05 -13.78
N ALA A 171 3.76 23.24 -14.84
CA ALA A 171 3.94 24.53 -15.50
C ALA A 171 2.76 24.85 -16.44
N THR A 172 1.61 25.18 -15.87
CA THR A 172 0.37 25.49 -16.58
C THR A 172 -0.40 26.62 -15.89
N ASP A 173 -1.07 27.45 -16.70
CA ASP A 173 -1.85 28.60 -16.21
C ASP A 173 -3.12 28.18 -15.45
N ASP A 174 -3.54 26.92 -15.57
CA ASP A 174 -4.74 26.36 -14.92
C ASP A 174 -4.42 25.65 -13.59
N PHE A 175 -3.20 25.72 -13.07
CA PHE A 175 -2.81 25.04 -11.83
C PHE A 175 -3.46 25.65 -10.58
N PHE A 176 -4.04 24.82 -9.71
CA PHE A 176 -4.71 25.26 -8.47
C PHE A 176 -4.19 24.62 -7.17
N SER A 177 -3.89 23.32 -7.22
CA SER A 177 -3.52 22.51 -6.07
C SER A 177 -2.75 21.26 -6.50
N SER A 178 -2.04 20.63 -5.56
CA SER A 178 -1.35 19.36 -5.81
C SER A 178 -1.32 18.51 -4.54
N LYS A 179 -1.17 17.19 -4.71
CA LYS A 179 -0.95 16.22 -3.64
C LYS A 179 -0.15 15.05 -4.18
N LEU A 180 0.65 14.40 -3.33
CA LEU A 180 1.37 13.17 -3.67
C LEU A 180 0.76 11.99 -2.91
N GLY A 181 0.52 10.89 -3.61
CA GLY A 181 -0.05 9.67 -3.06
C GLY A 181 1.02 8.66 -2.63
N ALA A 182 2.04 8.48 -3.46
CA ALA A 182 3.06 7.46 -3.26
C ALA A 182 4.47 7.94 -3.61
N VAL A 183 5.48 7.35 -2.97
CA VAL A 183 6.91 7.54 -3.29
C VAL A 183 7.63 6.20 -3.30
N SER A 184 8.57 6.04 -4.25
CA SER A 184 9.47 4.90 -4.32
C SER A 184 10.89 5.42 -4.56
N ALA A 185 11.84 4.92 -3.79
CA ALA A 185 13.24 5.29 -3.90
C ALA A 185 14.06 4.05 -4.25
N ARG A 186 14.67 4.04 -5.42
CA ARG A 186 15.61 2.98 -5.83
C ARG A 186 17.03 3.29 -5.35
N SER A 187 17.36 4.56 -5.23
CA SER A 187 18.63 5.07 -4.72
C SER A 187 18.49 6.53 -4.29
N ALA A 188 19.52 7.10 -3.67
CA ALA A 188 19.55 8.51 -3.27
C ALA A 188 19.39 9.49 -4.46
N SER A 189 19.60 9.00 -5.69
CA SER A 189 19.53 9.80 -6.92
C SER A 189 18.48 9.30 -7.92
N ASP A 190 17.56 8.44 -7.48
CA ASP A 190 16.48 7.96 -8.33
C ASP A 190 15.26 7.67 -7.45
N ILE A 191 14.45 8.71 -7.29
CA ILE A 191 13.25 8.70 -6.45
C ILE A 191 12.09 9.22 -7.27
N TRP A 192 11.01 8.45 -7.29
CA TRP A 192 9.78 8.78 -7.99
C TRP A 192 8.67 9.00 -6.99
N ALA A 193 7.96 10.11 -7.12
CA ALA A 193 6.73 10.37 -6.41
C ALA A 193 5.60 10.62 -7.42
N VAL A 194 4.41 10.10 -7.14
CA VAL A 194 3.24 10.24 -8.02
C VAL A 194 2.07 10.78 -7.24
N GLY A 195 1.18 11.49 -7.93
CA GLY A 195 0.00 12.07 -7.34
C GLY A 195 -0.93 12.70 -8.36
N THR A 196 -1.76 13.61 -7.88
CA THR A 196 -2.67 14.39 -8.73
C THR A 196 -2.57 15.88 -8.44
N TRP A 197 -2.84 16.68 -9.45
CA TRP A 197 -2.94 18.13 -9.35
C TRP A 197 -4.30 18.60 -9.86
N GLY A 198 -4.81 19.65 -9.24
CA GLY A 198 -6.14 20.19 -9.49
C GLY A 198 -6.09 21.47 -10.31
N HIS A 199 -7.20 21.74 -10.97
CA HIS A 199 -7.37 22.83 -11.92
C HIS A 199 -8.09 24.04 -11.31
N LEU A 200 -7.83 25.25 -11.81
CA LEU A 200 -8.63 26.45 -11.51
C LEU A 200 -9.98 26.37 -12.23
N SER A 201 -9.97 25.81 -13.43
CA SER A 201 -11.17 25.41 -14.16
C SER A 201 -11.90 24.27 -13.45
N SER A 202 -13.14 24.01 -13.84
CA SER A 202 -13.94 22.89 -13.31
C SER A 202 -13.52 21.52 -13.89
N ALA A 203 -12.29 21.41 -14.42
CA ALA A 203 -11.74 20.15 -14.91
C ALA A 203 -11.45 19.19 -13.72
N PRO A 204 -11.53 17.88 -13.96
CA PRO A 204 -11.07 16.89 -12.97
C PRO A 204 -9.56 17.03 -12.71
N ASP A 205 -9.09 16.52 -11.58
CA ASP A 205 -7.65 16.45 -11.30
C ASP A 205 -6.91 15.69 -12.41
N SER A 206 -5.66 16.04 -12.63
CA SER A 206 -4.74 15.41 -13.59
C SER A 206 -3.64 14.65 -12.84
N LEU A 207 -3.10 13.60 -13.46
CA LEU A 207 -1.96 12.86 -12.93
C LEU A 207 -0.68 13.65 -13.13
N TYR A 208 0.24 13.54 -12.18
CA TYR A 208 1.60 14.04 -12.34
C TYR A 208 2.60 13.23 -11.52
N ALA A 209 3.82 13.15 -12.03
CA ALA A 209 4.95 12.54 -11.37
C ALA A 209 6.03 13.60 -11.09
N LEU A 210 6.76 13.37 -10.01
CA LEU A 210 8.00 14.06 -9.68
C LEU A 210 9.14 13.04 -9.70
N HIS A 211 10.27 13.40 -10.30
CA HIS A 211 11.50 12.61 -10.31
C HIS A 211 12.64 13.39 -9.68
N TYR A 212 13.31 12.76 -8.71
CA TYR A 212 14.53 13.28 -8.09
C TYR A 212 15.76 12.61 -8.70
N ASP A 213 16.65 13.42 -9.25
CA ASP A 213 17.87 12.97 -9.93
C ASP A 213 19.12 12.92 -9.01
N GLY A 214 18.94 13.11 -7.70
CA GLY A 214 20.02 13.25 -6.72
C GLY A 214 20.43 14.70 -6.45
N THR A 215 19.87 15.65 -7.19
CA THR A 215 20.12 17.08 -6.99
C THR A 215 18.84 17.88 -6.89
N SER A 216 17.86 17.62 -7.76
CA SER A 216 16.63 18.38 -7.83
C SER A 216 15.43 17.52 -8.22
N TRP A 217 14.25 17.94 -7.78
CA TRP A 217 13.00 17.38 -8.24
C TRP A 217 12.58 18.04 -9.55
N SER A 218 12.07 17.25 -10.49
CA SER A 218 11.51 17.72 -11.76
C SER A 218 10.12 17.13 -11.98
N VAL A 219 9.21 17.90 -12.59
CA VAL A 219 7.90 17.38 -13.02
C VAL A 219 8.12 16.52 -14.26
N VAL A 220 7.62 15.29 -14.23
CA VAL A 220 7.60 14.37 -15.36
C VAL A 220 6.14 14.21 -15.82
N PRO A 221 5.80 14.59 -17.06
CA PRO A 221 4.44 14.45 -17.57
C PRO A 221 3.99 13.00 -17.57
N MET A 222 2.79 12.76 -17.01
CA MET A 222 2.08 11.48 -17.08
C MET A 222 1.06 11.49 -18.20
N GLU A 223 0.68 10.31 -18.68
CA GLU A 223 -0.36 10.20 -19.70
C GLU A 223 -1.72 10.48 -19.05
N GLN A 224 -2.42 11.50 -19.52
CA GLN A 224 -3.69 11.85 -18.91
C GLN A 224 -4.78 10.92 -19.41
N THR A 225 -5.58 10.41 -18.49
CA THR A 225 -6.79 9.66 -18.84
C THR A 225 -7.78 10.66 -19.45
N GLY A 226 -8.30 10.37 -20.65
CA GLY A 226 -8.92 11.35 -21.56
C GLY A 226 -10.10 12.19 -21.02
N SER A 227 -11.27 12.14 -21.67
CA SER A 227 -12.40 13.02 -21.29
C SER A 227 -13.06 12.58 -19.98
N LEU A 228 -12.48 12.94 -18.86
CA LEU A 228 -13.03 12.74 -17.53
C LEU A 228 -14.03 13.87 -17.18
N SER A 229 -15.13 13.53 -16.51
CA SER A 229 -15.95 14.51 -15.79
C SER A 229 -15.31 14.84 -14.43
N ASN A 230 -15.71 15.94 -13.81
CA ASN A 230 -15.25 16.33 -12.46
C ASN A 230 -15.44 15.24 -11.38
N SER A 231 -16.39 14.32 -11.59
CA SER A 231 -16.67 13.17 -10.73
C SER A 231 -15.74 11.95 -10.98
N ASN A 232 -14.88 12.02 -12.01
CA ASN A 232 -14.07 10.91 -12.51
C ASN A 232 -12.56 11.12 -12.36
N ALA A 233 -12.14 11.97 -11.42
CA ALA A 233 -10.72 12.29 -11.23
C ALA A 233 -9.87 11.02 -11.02
N PRO A 234 -8.71 10.92 -11.70
CA PRO A 234 -7.78 9.82 -11.47
C PRO A 234 -7.16 9.97 -10.08
N VAL A 235 -6.65 8.87 -9.54
CA VAL A 235 -5.94 8.81 -8.29
C VAL A 235 -4.71 7.94 -8.48
N ALA A 236 -3.54 8.42 -8.03
CA ALA A 236 -2.32 7.63 -7.97
C ALA A 236 -2.10 7.16 -6.53
N ASN A 237 -2.23 5.85 -6.28
CA ASN A 237 -2.20 5.25 -4.95
C ASN A 237 -0.87 4.56 -4.63
N GLY A 238 -0.19 4.01 -5.64
CA GLY A 238 1.07 3.29 -5.47
C GLY A 238 2.07 3.59 -6.58
N VAL A 239 3.36 3.50 -6.26
CA VAL A 239 4.45 3.57 -7.23
C VAL A 239 5.58 2.62 -6.83
N VAL A 240 6.19 1.96 -7.80
CA VAL A 240 7.41 1.16 -7.61
C VAL A 240 8.42 1.47 -8.72
N ALA A 241 9.62 1.88 -8.32
CA ALA A 241 10.74 2.09 -9.24
C ALA A 241 11.64 0.85 -9.26
N ILE A 242 11.63 0.14 -10.38
CA ILE A 242 12.40 -1.10 -10.61
C ILE A 242 13.77 -0.74 -11.19
N ALA A 243 13.78 0.15 -12.17
CA ALA A 243 14.96 0.73 -12.80
C ALA A 243 14.69 2.18 -13.21
N ALA A 244 15.73 2.91 -13.61
CA ALA A 244 15.59 4.31 -14.07
C ALA A 244 14.63 4.47 -15.28
N ASN A 245 14.42 3.38 -16.02
CA ASN A 245 13.55 3.28 -17.18
C ASN A 245 12.41 2.27 -17.01
N ASP A 246 12.11 1.90 -15.76
CA ASP A 246 11.07 0.93 -15.43
C ASP A 246 10.44 1.31 -14.10
N VAL A 247 9.37 2.10 -14.18
CA VAL A 247 8.61 2.54 -13.01
C VAL A 247 7.14 2.29 -13.28
N TRP A 248 6.45 1.70 -12.31
CA TRP A 248 5.02 1.43 -12.39
C TRP A 248 4.27 2.29 -11.40
N MET A 249 3.22 2.96 -11.87
CA MET A 249 2.21 3.63 -11.07
C MET A 249 0.92 2.82 -11.13
N VAL A 250 0.25 2.69 -9.99
CA VAL A 250 -1.10 2.11 -9.92
C VAL A 250 -2.05 3.01 -9.16
N GLY A 251 -3.32 2.90 -9.51
CA GLY A 251 -4.39 3.58 -8.82
C GLY A 251 -5.74 3.29 -9.46
N ASP A 252 -6.57 4.32 -9.53
CA ASP A 252 -7.92 4.22 -10.04
C ASP A 252 -8.38 5.50 -10.74
N GLN A 253 -9.45 5.39 -11.51
CA GLN A 253 -10.11 6.49 -12.20
C GLN A 253 -11.62 6.26 -12.27
N GLY A 254 -12.39 7.28 -12.62
CA GLY A 254 -13.84 7.13 -12.80
C GLY A 254 -14.67 7.48 -11.57
N ASN A 255 -15.97 7.21 -11.64
CA ASN A 255 -16.94 7.72 -10.69
C ASN A 255 -16.79 7.11 -9.30
N PHE A 256 -17.11 7.91 -8.29
CA PHE A 256 -17.34 7.43 -6.93
C PHE A 256 -18.41 6.30 -6.94
N GLY A 257 -18.01 5.08 -6.55
CA GLY A 257 -18.86 3.89 -6.54
C GLY A 257 -18.73 2.98 -7.78
N SER A 258 -17.98 3.39 -8.80
CA SER A 258 -17.58 2.51 -9.92
C SER A 258 -16.19 2.89 -10.42
N PRO A 259 -15.15 2.84 -9.56
CA PRO A 259 -13.78 3.09 -9.99
C PRO A 259 -13.32 2.05 -11.02
N LEU A 260 -12.42 2.45 -11.90
CA LEU A 260 -11.74 1.58 -12.84
C LEU A 260 -10.27 1.57 -12.46
N THR A 261 -9.63 0.41 -12.58
CA THR A 261 -8.21 0.29 -12.29
C THR A 261 -7.43 1.15 -13.28
N LEU A 262 -6.31 1.70 -12.82
CA LEU A 262 -5.41 2.47 -13.64
C LEU A 262 -3.98 2.00 -13.38
N THR A 263 -3.26 1.68 -14.45
CA THR A 263 -1.81 1.46 -14.39
C THR A 263 -1.11 2.29 -15.46
N GLU A 264 0.00 2.92 -15.08
CA GLU A 264 0.91 3.55 -16.04
C GLU A 264 2.34 3.03 -15.85
N HIS A 265 3.05 2.96 -16.97
CA HIS A 265 4.44 2.50 -17.03
C HIS A 265 5.36 3.58 -17.59
N TRP A 266 6.42 3.90 -16.86
CA TRP A 266 7.53 4.70 -17.34
C TRP A 266 8.57 3.81 -18.01
N ASN A 267 8.87 4.09 -19.28
CA ASN A 267 9.82 3.33 -20.07
C ASN A 267 11.22 3.98 -20.20
N GLY A 268 11.51 5.01 -19.40
CA GLY A 268 12.74 5.81 -19.51
C GLY A 268 12.61 7.07 -20.35
N SER A 269 11.49 7.25 -21.05
CA SER A 269 11.26 8.44 -21.88
C SER A 269 9.88 9.05 -21.73
N LYS A 270 8.86 8.23 -21.52
CA LYS A 270 7.48 8.67 -21.30
C LYS A 270 6.73 7.67 -20.42
N TRP A 271 5.71 8.18 -19.74
CA TRP A 271 4.67 7.36 -19.16
C TRP A 271 3.69 6.91 -20.25
N ALA A 272 3.11 5.73 -20.06
CA ALA A 272 2.03 5.22 -20.91
C ALA A 272 1.05 4.43 -20.06
N ILE A 273 -0.25 4.64 -20.28
CA ILE A 273 -1.30 3.80 -19.69
C ILE A 273 -1.16 2.39 -20.25
N VAL A 274 -1.11 1.40 -19.36
CA VAL A 274 -1.08 -0.01 -19.71
C VAL A 274 -2.40 -0.65 -19.29
N PRO A 275 -3.07 -1.41 -20.18
CA PRO A 275 -4.32 -2.06 -19.83
C PRO A 275 -4.19 -3.04 -18.67
N SER A 276 -5.20 -3.04 -17.79
CA SER A 276 -5.27 -3.91 -16.62
C SER A 276 -6.69 -4.47 -16.39
N PRO A 277 -6.84 -5.60 -15.69
CA PRO A 277 -8.17 -6.07 -15.31
C PRO A 277 -8.98 -4.96 -14.60
N PHE A 278 -10.24 -4.78 -15.01
CA PHE A 278 -11.16 -3.74 -14.52
C PHE A 278 -10.80 -2.29 -14.91
N ASP A 279 -10.00 -2.07 -15.95
CA ASP A 279 -9.65 -0.73 -16.47
C ASP A 279 -10.74 -0.09 -17.36
N HIS A 280 -11.74 -0.87 -17.76
CA HIS A 280 -12.92 -0.42 -18.49
C HIS A 280 -14.18 -0.94 -17.81
N GLY A 281 -15.22 -0.09 -17.78
CA GLY A 281 -16.52 -0.48 -17.25
C GLY A 281 -17.15 -1.54 -18.14
N SER A 282 -17.15 -2.79 -17.68
CA SER A 282 -17.96 -3.84 -18.31
C SER A 282 -19.41 -3.64 -17.86
N THR A 283 -20.18 -2.87 -18.62
CA THR A 283 -21.62 -2.76 -18.44
C THR A 283 -22.29 -3.79 -19.35
N SER A 284 -22.66 -4.94 -18.80
CA SER A 284 -23.80 -5.67 -19.35
C SER A 284 -25.07 -5.00 -18.83
N SER A 285 -26.23 -5.22 -19.47
CA SER A 285 -27.48 -4.59 -19.03
C SER A 285 -27.83 -4.85 -17.56
N ASN A 286 -27.27 -5.91 -16.97
CA ASN A 286 -27.65 -6.43 -15.65
C ASN A 286 -26.46 -6.58 -14.69
N SER A 287 -25.25 -6.13 -15.06
CA SER A 287 -24.07 -6.21 -14.17
C SER A 287 -23.02 -5.15 -14.48
N ILE A 288 -22.46 -4.57 -13.41
CA ILE A 288 -21.35 -3.60 -13.44
C ILE A 288 -20.17 -4.23 -12.70
N SER A 289 -19.02 -4.28 -13.35
CA SER A 289 -17.75 -4.67 -12.75
C SER A 289 -16.75 -3.50 -12.74
N SER A 290 -16.07 -3.33 -11.63
CA SER A 290 -15.26 -2.17 -11.29
C SER A 290 -14.11 -2.59 -10.35
N GLY A 291 -13.06 -1.77 -10.23
CA GLY A 291 -11.97 -2.03 -9.30
C GLY A 291 -11.08 -0.83 -9.03
N ALA A 292 -10.33 -0.90 -7.95
CA ALA A 292 -9.35 0.10 -7.56
C ALA A 292 -8.06 -0.58 -7.09
N LEU A 293 -6.90 -0.02 -7.43
CA LEU A 293 -5.59 -0.51 -6.98
C LEU A 293 -5.05 0.39 -5.88
N ALA A 294 -4.65 -0.19 -4.76
CA ALA A 294 -4.17 0.51 -3.57
C ALA A 294 -2.65 0.44 -3.41
N ALA A 295 -2.01 -0.65 -3.86
CA ALA A 295 -0.59 -0.89 -3.68
C ALA A 295 0.04 -1.59 -4.89
N VAL A 296 1.35 -1.38 -5.08
CA VAL A 296 2.16 -2.05 -6.09
C VAL A 296 3.53 -2.38 -5.52
N THR A 297 4.09 -3.51 -5.95
CA THR A 297 5.42 -3.98 -5.56
C THR A 297 6.02 -4.81 -6.69
N ALA A 298 7.34 -5.01 -6.70
CA ALA A 298 8.01 -5.71 -7.79
C ALA A 298 9.21 -6.52 -7.31
N ARG A 299 9.38 -7.72 -7.88
CA ARG A 299 10.63 -8.50 -7.77
C ARG A 299 11.56 -8.25 -8.95
N GLY A 300 11.01 -7.75 -10.06
CA GLY A 300 11.74 -7.41 -11.27
C GLY A 300 10.81 -6.90 -12.37
N PRO A 301 11.35 -6.64 -13.57
CA PRO A 301 10.62 -6.02 -14.68
C PRO A 301 9.43 -6.84 -15.21
N ASN A 302 9.45 -8.16 -14.97
CA ASN A 302 8.45 -9.12 -15.43
C ASN A 302 7.71 -9.80 -14.26
N ASP A 303 7.81 -9.20 -13.06
CA ASP A 303 7.21 -9.73 -11.85
C ASP A 303 6.82 -8.55 -10.96
N VAL A 304 5.74 -7.89 -11.39
CA VAL A 304 5.15 -6.75 -10.71
C VAL A 304 3.76 -7.16 -10.25
N TRP A 305 3.48 -6.93 -8.98
CA TRP A 305 2.19 -7.25 -8.36
C TRP A 305 1.52 -5.96 -7.93
N ALA A 306 0.25 -5.82 -8.28
CA ALA A 306 -0.60 -4.75 -7.78
C ALA A 306 -1.84 -5.35 -7.12
N GLY A 307 -2.36 -4.65 -6.12
CA GLY A 307 -3.48 -5.13 -5.35
C GLY A 307 -4.40 -4.01 -4.87
N GLY A 308 -5.67 -4.36 -4.71
CA GLY A 308 -6.70 -3.51 -4.13
C GLY A 308 -8.01 -4.28 -4.00
N ASP A 309 -9.09 -3.73 -4.54
CA ASP A 309 -10.41 -4.36 -4.55
C ASP A 309 -11.07 -4.34 -5.93
N SER A 310 -11.96 -5.30 -6.10
CA SER A 310 -12.90 -5.37 -7.21
C SER A 310 -14.31 -5.39 -6.66
N PHE A 311 -15.20 -4.72 -7.37
CA PHE A 311 -16.61 -4.63 -7.06
C PHE A 311 -17.42 -5.15 -8.24
N THR A 312 -18.37 -6.05 -7.96
CA THR A 312 -19.35 -6.49 -8.96
C THR A 312 -20.76 -6.31 -8.42
N PHE A 313 -21.56 -5.55 -9.14
CA PHE A 313 -22.99 -5.41 -8.93
C PHE A 313 -23.74 -6.26 -9.94
N THR A 314 -24.81 -6.94 -9.53
CA THR A 314 -25.72 -7.67 -10.43
C THR A 314 -27.15 -7.30 -10.09
N ASP A 315 -28.01 -7.14 -11.09
CA ASP A 315 -29.44 -6.88 -10.88
C ASP A 315 -30.06 -7.95 -9.96
N GLY A 316 -30.74 -7.50 -8.91
CA GLY A 316 -31.31 -8.37 -7.87
C GLY A 316 -30.40 -8.60 -6.66
N ASP A 317 -29.15 -8.14 -6.69
CA ASP A 317 -28.25 -8.08 -5.53
C ASP A 317 -27.75 -6.65 -5.29
N PRO A 318 -28.51 -5.83 -4.55
CA PRO A 318 -28.16 -4.45 -4.29
C PRO A 318 -26.94 -4.28 -3.37
N ALA A 319 -26.48 -5.35 -2.70
CA ALA A 319 -25.31 -5.27 -1.83
C ALA A 319 -24.00 -5.27 -2.62
N GLY A 320 -23.99 -5.95 -3.77
CA GLY A 320 -22.80 -6.18 -4.58
C GLY A 320 -21.75 -7.03 -3.86
N VAL A 321 -20.75 -7.49 -4.62
CA VAL A 321 -19.66 -8.33 -4.11
C VAL A 321 -18.36 -7.55 -4.16
N TYR A 322 -17.75 -7.33 -3.00
CA TYR A 322 -16.42 -6.75 -2.83
C TYR A 322 -15.39 -7.86 -2.59
N SER A 323 -14.44 -7.99 -3.51
CA SER A 323 -13.41 -9.03 -3.47
C SER A 323 -12.01 -8.42 -3.53
N ALA A 324 -11.06 -9.05 -2.84
CA ALA A 324 -9.65 -8.68 -2.95
C ALA A 324 -9.19 -8.90 -4.39
N LEU A 325 -8.57 -7.87 -4.96
CA LEU A 325 -8.00 -7.90 -6.29
C LEU A 325 -6.48 -8.01 -6.17
N LEU A 326 -5.92 -9.02 -6.82
CA LEU A 326 -4.49 -9.13 -7.11
C LEU A 326 -4.34 -9.23 -8.62
N ILE A 327 -3.43 -8.44 -9.18
CA ILE A 327 -3.04 -8.50 -10.57
C ILE A 327 -1.52 -8.62 -10.68
N HIS A 328 -1.06 -9.37 -11.68
CA HIS A 328 0.34 -9.67 -11.93
C HIS A 328 0.73 -9.26 -13.34
N TRP A 329 1.85 -8.56 -13.46
CA TRP A 329 2.50 -8.24 -14.72
C TRP A 329 3.59 -9.26 -15.00
N ASP A 330 3.44 -10.00 -16.10
CA ASP A 330 4.37 -11.06 -16.51
C ASP A 330 5.48 -10.60 -17.48
N GLY A 331 5.62 -9.28 -17.67
CA GLY A 331 6.50 -8.70 -18.70
C GLY A 331 5.76 -8.35 -20.00
N THR A 332 4.52 -8.80 -20.18
CA THR A 332 3.74 -8.55 -21.39
C THR A 332 2.36 -7.99 -21.14
N ARG A 333 1.69 -8.42 -20.07
CA ARG A 333 0.32 -7.98 -19.73
C ARG A 333 0.02 -8.15 -18.26
N TRP A 334 -0.95 -7.37 -17.77
CA TRP A 334 -1.55 -7.57 -16.47
C TRP A 334 -2.61 -8.68 -16.53
N THR A 335 -2.53 -9.63 -15.60
CA THR A 335 -3.54 -10.67 -15.40
C THR A 335 -4.01 -10.72 -13.97
N GLN A 336 -5.31 -10.94 -13.75
CA GLN A 336 -5.84 -11.19 -12.41
C GLN A 336 -5.34 -12.52 -11.89
N ALA A 337 -4.89 -12.52 -10.65
CA ALA A 337 -4.50 -13.70 -9.90
C ALA A 337 -5.51 -14.00 -8.78
N PRO A 338 -5.71 -15.27 -8.41
CA PRO A 338 -6.51 -15.64 -7.25
C PRO A 338 -5.94 -15.11 -5.92
N ALA A 339 -6.79 -14.47 -5.11
CA ALA A 339 -6.48 -14.12 -3.72
C ALA A 339 -7.18 -15.09 -2.77
N PRO A 340 -6.46 -15.92 -1.97
CA PRO A 340 -7.08 -16.89 -1.06
C PRO A 340 -7.67 -16.19 0.17
N THR A 341 -8.75 -15.45 -0.05
CA THR A 341 -9.46 -14.65 0.95
C THR A 341 -10.94 -15.04 0.98
N THR A 342 -11.55 -14.86 2.14
CA THR A 342 -12.95 -15.16 2.43
C THR A 342 -13.56 -14.02 3.23
N GLY A 343 -14.88 -13.89 3.15
CA GLY A 343 -15.64 -12.81 3.79
C GLY A 343 -16.12 -11.77 2.80
N THR A 344 -16.93 -10.84 3.30
CA THR A 344 -17.47 -9.69 2.56
C THR A 344 -16.58 -8.48 2.82
N ASN A 345 -16.29 -7.68 1.78
CA ASN A 345 -15.39 -6.50 1.82
C ASN A 345 -13.90 -6.81 1.93
N ASN A 346 -13.42 -7.75 1.10
CA ASN A 346 -12.00 -8.03 0.96
C ASN A 346 -11.34 -6.95 0.09
N SER A 347 -10.21 -6.41 0.54
CA SER A 347 -9.43 -5.39 -0.20
C SER A 347 -7.98 -5.51 0.24
N ILE A 348 -7.07 -5.61 -0.74
CA ILE A 348 -5.64 -5.59 -0.49
C ILE A 348 -5.25 -4.17 -0.12
N GLN A 349 -4.68 -3.99 1.07
CA GLN A 349 -4.38 -2.67 1.64
C GLN A 349 -2.90 -2.28 1.49
N GLY A 350 -2.03 -3.27 1.30
CA GLY A 350 -0.61 -3.06 1.18
C GLY A 350 0.06 -4.28 0.55
N LEU A 351 1.12 -4.01 -0.21
CA LEU A 351 1.97 -5.01 -0.82
C LEU A 351 3.43 -4.66 -0.53
N ALA A 352 4.24 -5.67 -0.19
CA ALA A 352 5.67 -5.47 0.03
C ALA A 352 6.47 -6.69 -0.43
N THR A 353 7.41 -6.47 -1.34
CA THR A 353 8.46 -7.42 -1.72
C THR A 353 9.67 -7.27 -0.81
N THR A 354 10.33 -8.39 -0.56
CA THR A 354 11.60 -8.42 0.14
C THR A 354 12.76 -8.10 -0.83
N PRO A 355 13.70 -7.21 -0.48
CA PRO A 355 14.93 -7.02 -1.27
C PRO A 355 15.71 -8.34 -1.41
N GLY A 356 16.07 -8.73 -2.65
CA GLY A 356 16.66 -10.05 -2.96
C GLY A 356 15.63 -11.15 -3.29
N ALA A 357 14.36 -10.89 -2.97
CA ALA A 357 13.10 -11.44 -3.45
C ALA A 357 12.88 -12.98 -3.42
N HIS A 358 12.48 -13.47 -2.24
CA HIS A 358 11.79 -14.76 -2.07
C HIS A 358 10.36 -14.66 -1.53
N ILE A 359 9.91 -13.47 -1.06
CA ILE A 359 8.56 -13.34 -0.50
C ILE A 359 7.92 -12.00 -0.92
N ILE A 360 6.65 -12.08 -1.32
CA ILE A 360 5.74 -10.94 -1.40
C ILE A 360 4.68 -11.08 -0.32
N TRP A 361 4.49 -10.04 0.48
CA TRP A 361 3.43 -9.94 1.46
C TRP A 361 2.26 -9.13 0.90
N ALA A 362 1.03 -9.55 1.17
CA ALA A 362 -0.17 -8.75 0.93
C ALA A 362 -1.04 -8.70 2.17
N THR A 363 -1.34 -7.50 2.67
CA THR A 363 -2.30 -7.30 3.75
C THR A 363 -3.71 -7.14 3.18
N ASN A 364 -4.71 -7.66 3.89
CA ASN A 364 -6.10 -7.69 3.45
C ASN A 364 -7.05 -7.27 4.59
N ALA A 365 -8.10 -6.53 4.24
CA ALA A 365 -9.19 -6.18 5.17
C ALA A 365 -10.04 -7.40 5.58
N GLY A 366 -10.12 -8.41 4.71
CA GLY A 366 -10.87 -9.65 4.91
C GLY A 366 -10.13 -10.73 5.69
N SER A 367 -10.59 -11.98 5.57
CA SER A 367 -9.99 -13.13 6.27
C SER A 367 -9.37 -14.14 5.30
N PRO A 368 -8.08 -14.51 5.45
CA PRO A 368 -7.12 -14.00 6.41
C PRO A 368 -6.66 -12.56 6.07
N ASN A 369 -6.12 -11.86 7.07
CA ASN A 369 -5.64 -10.49 6.91
C ASN A 369 -4.24 -10.39 6.28
N LEU A 370 -3.56 -11.52 6.08
CA LEU A 370 -2.21 -11.56 5.52
C LEU A 370 -2.05 -12.74 4.56
N LEU A 371 -1.50 -12.46 3.39
CA LEU A 371 -1.17 -13.41 2.35
C LEU A 371 0.33 -13.34 2.04
N THR A 372 0.88 -14.45 1.57
CA THR A 372 2.28 -14.55 1.11
C THR A 372 2.40 -15.23 -0.24
N HIS A 373 3.30 -14.74 -1.08
CA HIS A 373 3.68 -15.36 -2.35
C HIS A 373 5.19 -15.61 -2.35
N PRO A 374 5.65 -16.83 -2.69
CA PRO A 374 7.08 -17.17 -2.77
C PRO A 374 7.77 -16.63 -4.03
#